data_AF-A0A954PYH9-F1
#
_entry.id   AF-A0A954PYH9-F1
#
_cell.length_a   1.000
_cell.length_b   1.000
_cell.length_c   1.000
_cell.angle_alpha   90.00
_cell.angle_beta   90.00
_cell.angle_gamma   90.00
#
_symmetry.space_group_name_H-M   'P 1'
#
loop_
_entity.id
_entity.type
_entity.pdbx_description
1 polymer ?
#
loop_
_entity_poly.entity_id
_entity_poly.type
_entity_poly.pdbx_seq_one_letter_code
_entity_poly.pdbx_strand_id
1 'polypeptide(L)'
;DHAEMTHLVATAASPDLIEATQSRIDKSEARLKELREAIDNHRPIRVSHASIRKTLGELDKAWDTIPPRERCRLMELLIERIDYDGVEGTLDITFHPAGLASLGQDGNFARHITETLN
;
A
#
# COMPACT_ATOMS: atom_id res chain seq x y z
N ASP A 1 38.46 6.86 -46.59
CA ASP A 1 37.71 5.97 -45.70
C ASP A 1 36.23 6.31 -45.60
N HIS A 2 35.56 6.47 -46.74
CA HIS A 2 34.11 6.72 -46.78
C HIS A 2 33.31 5.43 -46.95
N ALA A 3 33.93 4.41 -47.54
CA ALA A 3 33.33 3.09 -47.79
C ALA A 3 33.09 2.31 -46.48
N GLU A 4 34.02 2.36 -45.51
CA GLU A 4 33.80 1.78 -44.19
C GLU A 4 32.70 2.49 -43.41
N MET A 5 32.63 3.82 -43.47
CA MET A 5 31.54 4.59 -42.85
C MET A 5 30.17 4.28 -43.46
N THR A 6 30.08 4.05 -44.77
CA THR A 6 28.81 3.66 -45.41
C THR A 6 28.40 2.24 -45.02
N HIS A 7 29.36 1.33 -44.87
CA HIS A 7 29.09 -0.03 -44.43
C HIS A 7 28.62 -0.04 -42.97
N LEU A 8 29.25 0.70 -42.06
CA LEU A 8 28.84 0.77 -40.65
C LEU A 8 27.43 1.37 -40.46
N VAL A 9 27.07 2.38 -41.25
CA VAL A 9 25.72 2.97 -41.24
C VAL A 9 24.70 2.01 -41.85
N ALA A 10 25.04 1.24 -42.89
CA ALA A 10 24.16 0.23 -43.46
C ALA A 10 23.89 -0.95 -42.51
N THR A 11 24.90 -1.38 -41.73
CA THR A 11 24.72 -2.43 -40.72
C THR A 11 23.92 -1.93 -39.51
N ALA A 12 24.09 -0.67 -39.10
CA ALA A 12 23.31 -0.04 -38.03
C ALA A 12 21.86 0.28 -38.46
N ALA A 13 21.63 0.50 -39.76
CA ALA A 13 20.32 0.82 -40.34
C ALA A 13 19.69 -0.35 -41.11
N SER A 14 20.15 -1.59 -40.89
CA SER A 14 19.50 -2.76 -41.48
C SER A 14 18.06 -2.85 -40.93
N PRO A 15 17.02 -2.90 -41.78
CA PRO A 15 15.62 -2.88 -41.35
C PRO A 15 15.33 -3.94 -40.28
N ASP A 16 15.92 -5.13 -40.43
CA ASP A 16 15.79 -6.25 -39.49
C ASP A 16 16.34 -5.94 -38.10
N LEU A 17 17.44 -5.17 -38.02
CA LEU A 17 18.00 -4.75 -36.73
C LEU A 17 17.10 -3.70 -36.08
N ILE A 18 16.60 -2.74 -36.86
CA ILE A 18 15.67 -1.71 -36.35
C ILE A 18 14.39 -2.38 -35.83
N GLU A 19 13.81 -3.32 -36.57
CA GLU A 19 12.63 -4.09 -36.16
C GLU A 19 12.88 -4.93 -34.91
N ALA A 20 14.02 -5.63 -34.85
CA ALA A 20 14.38 -6.41 -33.66
C ALA A 20 14.61 -5.53 -32.43
N THR A 21 15.15 -4.33 -32.61
CA THR A 21 15.37 -3.38 -31.51
C THR A 21 14.06 -2.77 -31.05
N GLN A 22 13.17 -2.40 -31.99
CA GLN A 22 11.83 -1.91 -31.69
C GLN A 22 11.00 -2.97 -30.94
N SER A 23 11.01 -4.22 -31.42
CA SER A 23 10.30 -5.33 -30.75
C SER A 23 10.79 -5.57 -29.32
N ARG A 24 12.10 -5.35 -29.06
CA ARG A 24 12.67 -5.43 -27.71
C ARG A 24 12.23 -4.26 -26.83
N ILE A 25 12.14 -3.05 -27.38
CA ILE A 25 11.62 -1.87 -26.68
C ILE A 25 10.16 -2.11 -26.29
N ASP A 26 9.32 -2.51 -27.24
CA ASP A 26 7.89 -2.74 -27.00
C ASP A 26 7.65 -3.79 -25.91
N LYS A 27 8.42 -4.90 -25.95
CA LYS A 27 8.37 -5.94 -24.91
C LYS A 27 8.80 -5.41 -23.54
N SER A 28 9.82 -4.55 -23.49
CA SER A 28 10.30 -3.98 -22.25
C SER A 28 9.30 -2.98 -21.66
N GLU A 29 8.64 -2.18 -22.49
CA GLU A 29 7.62 -1.22 -22.08
C GLU A 29 6.35 -1.91 -21.58
N ALA A 30 5.90 -2.97 -22.27
CA ALA A 30 4.79 -3.79 -21.81
C ALA A 30 5.08 -4.40 -20.43
N ARG A 31 6.29 -4.94 -20.23
CA ARG A 31 6.70 -5.49 -18.94
C ARG A 31 6.84 -4.44 -17.84
N LEU A 32 7.29 -3.22 -18.17
CA LEU A 32 7.32 -2.10 -17.22
C LEU A 32 5.92 -1.68 -16.80
N LYS A 33 4.96 -1.69 -17.73
CA LYS A 33 3.55 -1.39 -17.45
C LYS A 33 2.94 -2.45 -16.53
N GLU A 34 3.10 -3.73 -16.86
CA GLU A 34 2.64 -4.85 -16.04
C GLU A 34 3.24 -4.81 -14.63
N LEU A 35 4.54 -4.51 -14.51
CA LEU A 35 5.20 -4.42 -13.21
C LEU A 35 4.71 -3.21 -12.40
N ARG A 36 4.44 -2.07 -13.06
CA ARG A 36 3.83 -0.90 -12.40
C ARG A 36 2.43 -1.21 -11.91
N GLU A 37 1.61 -1.87 -12.72
CA GLU A 37 0.26 -2.29 -12.34
C GLU A 37 0.30 -3.32 -11.20
N ALA A 38 1.25 -4.26 -11.22
CA ALA A 38 1.48 -5.19 -10.12
C ALA A 38 1.89 -4.46 -8.83
N ILE A 39 2.80 -3.48 -8.92
CA ILE A 39 3.22 -2.66 -7.77
C ILE A 39 2.05 -1.84 -7.22
N ASP A 40 1.22 -1.25 -8.07
CA ASP A 40 0.06 -0.48 -7.65
C ASP A 40 -1.02 -1.38 -7.03
N ASN A 41 -1.24 -2.58 -7.57
CA ASN A 41 -2.17 -3.57 -7.01
C ASN A 41 -1.71 -4.16 -5.67
N HIS A 42 -0.40 -4.20 -5.42
CA HIS A 42 0.18 -4.70 -4.17
C HIS A 42 0.56 -3.57 -3.22
N ARG A 43 0.29 -2.31 -3.58
CA ARG A 43 0.65 -1.17 -2.75
C ARG A 43 -0.23 -1.22 -1.49
N PRO A 44 0.36 -1.32 -0.29
CA PRO A 44 -0.42 -1.35 0.94
C PRO A 44 -1.29 -0.09 1.02
N ILE A 45 -2.49 -0.25 1.62
CA ILE A 45 -3.44 0.84 1.80
C ILE A 45 -2.70 2.01 2.46
N ARG A 46 -2.58 3.12 1.74
CA ARG A 46 -1.84 4.31 2.19
C ARG A 46 -2.70 5.11 3.15
N VAL A 47 -2.71 4.70 4.41
CA VAL A 47 -3.26 5.53 5.49
C VAL A 47 -2.14 6.43 6.02
N SER A 48 -2.37 7.74 6.06
CA SER A 48 -1.40 8.67 6.62
C SER A 48 -1.36 8.55 8.15
N HIS A 49 -0.20 8.72 8.77
CA HIS A 49 -0.07 8.73 10.23
C HIS A 49 -0.96 9.81 10.88
N ALA A 50 -1.17 10.94 10.19
CA ALA A 50 -2.05 12.01 10.65
C ALA A 50 -3.53 11.58 10.68
N SER A 51 -3.98 10.85 9.65
CA SER A 51 -5.32 10.27 9.58
C SER A 51 -5.52 9.23 10.69
N ILE A 52 -4.57 8.30 10.87
CA ILE A 52 -4.61 7.30 11.96
C ILE A 52 -4.71 7.99 13.32
N ARG A 53 -3.86 8.99 13.58
CA ARG A 53 -3.87 9.73 14.86
C ARG A 53 -5.20 10.42 15.10
N LYS A 54 -5.77 11.04 14.06
CA LYS A 54 -7.07 11.70 14.16
C LYS A 54 -8.17 10.69 14.53
N THR A 55 -8.29 9.59 13.80
CA THR A 55 -9.36 8.61 14.04
C THR A 55 -9.18 7.92 15.40
N LEU A 56 -7.96 7.57 15.80
CA LEU A 56 -7.71 7.02 17.13
C LEU A 56 -8.08 8.02 18.23
N GLY A 57 -7.84 9.32 18.03
CA GLY A 57 -8.28 10.36 18.96
C GLY A 57 -9.79 10.58 19.01
N GLU A 58 -10.52 10.27 17.93
CA GLU A 58 -12.00 10.27 17.93
C GLU A 58 -12.55 9.01 18.62
N LEU A 59 -11.92 7.86 18.39
CA LEU A 59 -12.24 6.61 19.08
C LEU A 59 -12.02 6.73 20.59
N ASP A 60 -10.90 7.33 21.02
CA ASP A 60 -10.58 7.54 22.44
C ASP A 60 -11.70 8.30 23.18
N LYS A 61 -12.25 9.35 22.55
CA LYS A 61 -13.37 10.12 23.10
C LYS A 61 -14.67 9.33 23.23
N ALA A 62 -14.89 8.36 22.35
CA ALA A 62 -16.09 7.50 22.34
C ALA A 62 -15.85 6.16 23.06
N TRP A 63 -14.62 5.87 23.50
CA TRP A 63 -14.25 4.55 24.00
C TRP A 63 -15.16 4.10 25.15
N ASP A 64 -15.46 5.01 26.07
CA ASP A 64 -16.26 4.72 27.24
C ASP A 64 -17.76 4.55 26.96
N THR A 65 -18.24 4.99 25.80
CA THR A 65 -19.64 4.79 25.39
C THR A 65 -19.87 3.45 24.68
N ILE A 66 -18.79 2.81 24.21
CA ILE A 66 -18.86 1.51 23.54
C ILE A 66 -19.09 0.40 24.58
N PRO A 67 -20.01 -0.56 24.38
CA PRO A 67 -20.18 -1.69 25.28
C PRO A 67 -18.89 -2.53 25.42
N PRO A 68 -18.57 -3.09 26.60
CA PRO A 68 -17.30 -3.81 26.81
C PRO A 68 -17.03 -4.95 25.82
N ARG A 69 -18.07 -5.70 25.43
CA ARG A 69 -17.96 -6.75 24.41
C ARG A 69 -17.52 -6.21 23.06
N GLU A 70 -18.05 -5.06 22.69
CA GLU A 70 -17.76 -4.42 21.41
C GLU A 70 -16.37 -3.78 21.40
N ARG A 71 -15.89 -3.29 22.55
CA ARG A 71 -14.48 -2.88 22.72
C ARG A 71 -13.53 -4.03 22.44
N CYS A 72 -13.81 -5.22 22.98
CA CYS A 72 -13.00 -6.42 22.71
C CYS A 72 -13.01 -6.76 21.22
N ARG A 73 -14.19 -6.76 20.59
CA ARG A 73 -14.32 -7.06 19.16
C ARG A 73 -13.56 -6.06 18.28
N LEU A 74 -13.60 -4.79 18.65
CA LEU A 74 -12.88 -3.73 17.97
C LEU A 74 -11.36 -3.89 18.12
N MET A 75 -10.88 -4.28 19.31
CA MET A 75 -9.46 -4.60 19.51
C MET A 75 -9.00 -5.79 18.66
N GLU A 76 -9.80 -6.86 18.57
CA GLU A 76 -9.50 -8.03 17.71
C GLU A 76 -9.40 -7.68 16.22
N LEU A 77 -10.15 -6.67 15.76
CA LEU A 77 -10.12 -6.21 14.38
C LEU A 77 -8.95 -5.27 14.08
N LEU A 78 -8.49 -4.53 15.09
CA LEU A 78 -7.41 -3.55 14.94
C LEU A 78 -6.03 -4.14 15.18
N ILE A 79 -5.91 -5.11 16.08
CA ILE A 79 -4.62 -5.62 16.53
C ILE A 79 -4.34 -6.95 15.82
N GLU A 80 -3.22 -6.98 15.10
CA GLU A 80 -2.70 -8.20 14.48
C GLU A 80 -1.86 -9.00 15.47
N ARG A 81 -0.98 -8.33 16.21
CA ARG A 81 -0.08 -8.96 17.19
C ARG A 81 0.31 -8.00 18.29
N ILE A 82 0.49 -8.54 19.49
CA ILE A 82 1.08 -7.84 20.63
C ILE A 82 2.32 -8.63 21.05
N ASP A 83 3.48 -8.00 20.96
CA ASP A 83 4.76 -8.54 21.38
C ASP A 83 5.14 -7.87 22.71
N TYR A 84 5.35 -8.66 23.76
CA TYR A 84 5.75 -8.16 25.08
C TYR A 84 7.17 -8.59 25.40
N ASP A 85 8.05 -7.61 25.65
CA ASP A 85 9.38 -7.87 26.19
C ASP A 85 9.33 -7.74 27.71
N GLY A 86 9.41 -8.88 28.40
CA GLY A 86 9.40 -8.94 29.86
C GLY A 86 10.69 -8.47 30.54
N VAL A 87 11.79 -8.29 29.78
CA VAL A 87 13.07 -7.81 30.31
C VAL A 87 13.10 -6.30 30.31
N GLU A 88 12.67 -5.67 29.22
CA GLU A 88 12.60 -4.20 29.11
C GLU A 88 11.26 -3.62 29.61
N GLY A 89 10.24 -4.45 29.77
CA GLY A 89 8.89 -4.03 30.14
C GLY A 89 8.18 -3.28 29.01
N THR A 90 8.58 -3.53 27.75
CA THR A 90 8.05 -2.84 26.56
C THR A 90 6.99 -3.67 25.87
N LEU A 91 6.10 -2.99 25.16
CA LEU A 91 4.98 -3.59 24.45
C LEU A 91 4.94 -3.04 23.02
N ASP A 92 5.15 -3.92 22.06
CA ASP A 92 5.06 -3.61 20.64
C ASP A 92 3.73 -4.12 20.08
N ILE A 93 2.95 -3.22 19.47
CA ILE A 93 1.65 -3.55 18.89
C ILE A 93 1.76 -3.45 17.37
N THR A 94 1.49 -4.57 16.70
CA THR A 94 1.29 -4.61 15.26
C THR A 94 -0.21 -4.47 14.96
N PHE A 95 -0.58 -3.46 14.19
CA PHE A 95 -1.96 -3.23 13.78
C PHE A 95 -2.28 -3.92 12.46
N HIS A 96 -3.50 -4.42 12.32
CA HIS A 96 -4.00 -5.00 11.09
C HIS A 96 -4.13 -3.90 10.01
N PRO A 97 -3.48 -4.02 8.84
CA PRO A 97 -3.53 -2.99 7.80
C PRO A 97 -4.94 -2.66 7.33
N ALA A 98 -5.82 -3.67 7.24
CA ALA A 98 -7.23 -3.47 6.88
C ALA A 98 -8.03 -2.79 8.01
N GLY A 99 -7.68 -3.03 9.28
CA GLY A 99 -8.31 -2.37 10.42
C GLY A 99 -7.94 -0.88 10.45
N LEU A 100 -6.67 -0.56 10.26
CA LEU A 100 -6.20 0.82 10.12
C LEU A 100 -6.80 1.53 8.89
N ALA A 101 -6.98 0.82 7.79
CA ALA A 101 -7.67 1.34 6.61
C ALA A 101 -9.12 1.71 6.92
N SER A 102 -9.85 0.83 7.62
CA SER A 102 -11.22 1.11 8.08
C SER A 102 -11.28 2.35 8.98
N LEU A 103 -10.27 2.58 9.82
CA LEU A 103 -10.17 3.80 10.64
C LEU A 103 -9.85 5.04 9.79
N GLY A 104 -8.98 4.92 8.80
CA GLY A 104 -8.47 6.05 8.03
C GLY A 104 -9.38 6.56 6.92
N GLN A 105 -10.18 5.67 6.32
CA GLN A 105 -11.09 6.01 5.22
C GLN A 105 -12.35 6.73 5.71
N ASP A 106 -12.82 6.37 6.90
CA ASP A 106 -13.97 7.01 7.53
C ASP A 106 -13.48 8.03 8.56
N GLY A 107 -13.39 9.30 8.14
CA GLY A 107 -13.18 10.44 9.06
C GLY A 107 -14.35 10.69 10.04
N ASN A 108 -15.19 9.67 10.24
CA ASN A 108 -16.36 9.61 11.09
C ASN A 108 -16.61 8.17 11.61
N PHE A 109 -15.62 7.26 11.57
CA PHE A 109 -15.74 5.85 11.99
C PHE A 109 -16.34 5.71 13.40
N ALA A 110 -15.87 6.54 14.34
CA ALA A 110 -16.38 6.57 15.71
C ALA A 110 -17.88 6.92 15.79
N ARG A 111 -18.37 7.78 14.89
CA ARG A 111 -19.80 8.15 14.78
C ARG A 111 -20.65 6.99 14.25
N HIS A 112 -20.12 6.21 13.31
CA HIS A 112 -20.84 5.09 12.74
C HIS A 112 -21.04 3.93 13.73
N ILE A 113 -20.05 3.66 14.59
CA ILE A 113 -20.19 2.69 15.69
C ILE A 113 -21.25 3.15 16.70
N THR A 114 -21.28 4.44 17.05
CA THR A 114 -22.29 4.95 18.00
C THR A 114 -23.70 4.98 17.41
N GLU A 115 -23.85 5.18 16.09
CA GLU A 115 -25.15 5.16 15.40
C GLU A 115 -25.68 3.75 15.12
N THR A 116 -24.81 2.75 14.96
CA THR A 116 -25.22 1.36 14.66
C THR A 116 -25.55 0.53 15.89
N LEU A 117 -25.18 1.01 17.09
CA LEU A 117 -25.42 0.34 18.38
C LEU A 117 -26.58 0.96 19.19
N ASN A 118 -27.27 1.97 18.65
CA ASN A 118 -28.52 2.56 19.17
C ASN A 118 -29.71 2.11 18.31
#